data_AF-A0A2C1K7V4-F1
#
_entry.id   AF-A0A2C1K7V4-F1
#
_cell.length_a   1.000
_cell.length_b   1.000
_cell.length_c   1.000
_cell.angle_alpha   90.00
_cell.angle_beta   90.00
_cell.angle_gamma   90.00
#
_symmetry.space_group_name_H-M   'P 1'
#
loop_
_entity.id
_entity.type
_entity.pdbx_description
1 polymer ?
#
loop_
_entity_poly.entity_id
_entity_poly.type
_entity_poly.pdbx_seq_one_letter_code
_entity_poly.pdbx_strand_id
1 'polypeptide(L)'
;MAKTTITEKEVKLMDYLIKKVLVEKKTLDEKEVKALQDILKKLEKIEKDKEEAEKKSLGLSEVVEHSMNKVLVKQALKESNALEFNALPVKSKAQKLKEQIDQLEKSSYFSQLKKQEAEEAEKREFEEFYAEYVRKHGKTL
;
A
#
# COMPACT_ATOMS: atom_id res chain seq x y z
N MET A 1 -19.29 22.60 9.58
CA MET A 1 -18.57 21.31 9.50
C MET A 1 -17.32 21.43 10.36
N ALA A 2 -17.06 20.50 11.27
CA ALA A 2 -15.88 20.55 12.12
C ALA A 2 -14.61 20.37 11.26
N LYS A 3 -13.63 21.26 11.44
CA LYS A 3 -12.34 21.20 10.74
C LYS A 3 -11.57 20.00 11.29
N THR A 4 -11.45 18.93 10.51
CA THR A 4 -10.62 17.77 10.87
C THR A 4 -9.18 18.27 11.05
N THR A 5 -8.64 18.17 12.26
CA THR A 5 -7.28 18.60 12.60
C THR A 5 -6.66 17.58 13.54
N ILE A 6 -5.32 17.56 13.60
CA ILE A 6 -4.59 16.73 14.55
C ILE A 6 -4.39 17.52 15.83
N THR A 7 -4.72 16.90 16.95
CA THR A 7 -4.54 17.49 18.27
C THR A 7 -3.10 17.39 18.72
N GLU A 8 -2.67 18.31 19.60
CA GLU A 8 -1.31 18.29 20.16
C GLU A 8 -0.98 16.97 20.88
N LYS A 9 -1.99 16.35 21.51
CA LYS A 9 -1.84 15.03 22.14
C LYS A 9 -1.51 13.94 21.11
N GLU A 10 -2.14 14.00 19.94
CA GLU A 10 -1.89 13.06 18.85
C GLU A 10 -0.53 13.29 18.21
N VAL A 11 -0.07 14.54 18.09
CA VAL A 11 1.30 14.84 17.63
C VAL A 11 2.33 14.25 18.60
N LYS A 12 2.19 14.49 19.91
CA LYS A 12 3.10 13.92 20.92
C LYS A 12 3.11 12.39 20.91
N LEU A 13 1.94 11.77 20.76
CA LEU A 13 1.82 10.32 20.63
C LEU A 13 2.49 9.82 19.34
N MET A 14 2.24 10.48 18.22
CA MET A 14 2.85 10.18 16.93
C MET A 14 4.38 10.23 17.03
N ASP A 15 4.94 11.31 17.56
CA ASP A 15 6.39 11.50 17.72
C ASP A 15 7.00 10.43 18.61
N TYR A 16 6.33 10.10 19.72
CA TYR A 16 6.76 9.03 20.61
C TYR A 16 6.81 7.68 19.88
N LEU A 17 5.77 7.33 19.14
CA LEU A 17 5.69 6.05 18.42
C LEU A 17 6.66 6.00 17.23
N ILE A 18 6.82 7.10 16.50
CA ILE A 18 7.84 7.23 15.44
C ILE A 18 9.24 7.03 16.02
N LYS A 19 9.55 7.70 17.14
CA LYS A 19 10.85 7.56 17.82
C LYS A 19 11.09 6.12 18.28
N LYS A 20 10.09 5.49 18.91
CA LYS A 20 10.16 4.10 19.37
C LYS A 20 10.55 3.14 18.23
N VAL A 21 10.02 3.36 17.03
CA VAL A 21 10.33 2.49 15.90
C VAL A 21 11.59 2.93 15.16
N LEU A 22 11.66 4.17 14.69
CA LEU A 22 12.70 4.61 13.76
C LEU A 22 14.05 4.83 14.44
N VAL A 23 14.04 5.28 15.69
CA VAL A 23 15.25 5.58 16.48
C VAL A 23 15.58 4.42 17.41
N GLU A 24 14.63 3.96 18.21
CA GLU A 24 14.89 2.92 19.21
C GLU A 24 14.82 1.50 18.64
N LYS A 25 14.39 1.33 17.39
CA LYS A 25 14.29 0.03 16.69
C LYS A 25 13.47 -1.01 17.45
N LYS A 26 12.40 -0.56 18.12
CA LYS A 26 11.44 -1.43 18.82
C LYS A 26 10.19 -1.65 17.98
N THR A 27 9.59 -2.82 18.15
CA THR A 27 8.27 -3.13 17.59
C THR A 27 7.16 -2.40 18.33
N LEU A 28 6.09 -2.10 17.62
CA LEU A 28 4.85 -1.60 18.20
C LEU A 28 3.92 -2.74 18.59
N ASP A 29 3.16 -2.55 19.67
CA ASP A 29 2.04 -3.43 19.99
C ASP A 29 0.80 -3.12 19.14
N GLU A 30 -0.22 -3.98 19.21
CA GLU A 30 -1.44 -3.82 18.41
C GLU A 30 -2.18 -2.49 18.67
N LYS A 31 -2.15 -1.98 19.90
CA LYS A 31 -2.80 -0.72 20.27
C LYS A 31 -2.04 0.47 19.70
N GLU A 32 -0.71 0.42 19.77
CA GLU A 32 0.19 1.43 19.21
C GLU A 32 0.13 1.46 17.67
N VAL A 33 0.10 0.30 17.02
CA VAL A 33 -0.12 0.19 15.56
C VAL A 33 -1.45 0.81 15.18
N LYS A 34 -2.53 0.48 15.90
CA LYS A 34 -3.86 1.06 15.66
C LYS A 34 -3.87 2.56 15.84
N ALA A 35 -3.20 3.09 16.87
CA ALA A 35 -3.08 4.52 17.09
C ALA A 35 -2.38 5.23 15.92
N LEU A 36 -1.24 4.70 15.44
CA LEU A 36 -0.56 5.24 14.26
C LEU A 36 -1.40 5.14 12.99
N GLN A 37 -2.14 4.05 12.80
CA GLN A 37 -3.06 3.89 11.66
C GLN A 37 -4.20 4.89 11.70
N ASP A 38 -4.78 5.15 12.87
CA ASP A 38 -5.85 6.13 13.04
C ASP A 38 -5.34 7.56 12.78
N ILE A 39 -4.12 7.87 13.24
CA ILE A 39 -3.42 9.14 12.93
C ILE A 39 -3.16 9.25 11.42
N LEU A 40 -2.68 8.18 10.78
CA LEU A 40 -2.44 8.15 9.33
C LEU A 40 -3.72 8.41 8.53
N LYS A 41 -4.82 7.75 8.90
CA LYS A 41 -6.13 7.97 8.27
C LYS A 41 -6.62 9.40 8.42
N LYS A 42 -6.38 10.01 9.59
CA LYS A 42 -6.69 11.43 9.82
C LYS A 42 -5.84 12.33 8.93
N LEU A 43 -4.53 12.10 8.83
CA LEU A 43 -3.64 12.84 7.91
C LEU A 43 -4.10 12.73 6.45
N GLU A 44 -4.44 11.52 6.00
CA GLU A 44 -4.93 11.28 4.64
C GLU A 44 -6.26 11.96 4.35
N LYS A 45 -7.18 11.97 5.33
CA LYS A 45 -8.44 12.69 5.21
C LYS A 45 -8.22 14.21 5.16
N ILE A 46 -7.33 14.73 6.02
CA ILE A 46 -6.96 16.15 6.03
C ILE A 46 -6.39 16.58 4.67
N GLU A 47 -5.57 15.74 4.04
CA GLU A 47 -4.99 16.01 2.72
C GLU A 47 -6.06 15.99 1.61
N LYS A 48 -6.95 14.98 1.60
CA LYS A 48 -8.06 14.91 0.63
C LYS A 48 -9.07 16.04 0.78
N ASP A 49 -9.50 16.32 2.01
CA ASP A 49 -10.39 17.44 2.32
C ASP A 49 -9.77 18.79 1.90
N LYS A 50 -8.43 18.87 1.77
CA LYS A 50 -7.69 20.06 1.31
C LYS A 50 -7.49 20.10 -0.20
N GLU A 51 -7.22 18.97 -0.84
CA GLU A 51 -7.18 18.85 -2.31
C GLU A 51 -8.54 19.21 -2.93
N GLU A 52 -9.65 18.83 -2.29
CA GLU A 52 -11.00 19.21 -2.72
C GLU A 52 -11.34 20.70 -2.42
N ALA A 53 -10.65 21.33 -1.47
CA ALA A 53 -10.96 22.67 -0.95
C ALA A 53 -10.02 23.79 -1.46
N GLU A 54 -9.55 23.70 -2.70
CA GLU A 54 -8.48 24.48 -3.37
C GLU A 54 -8.52 26.04 -3.32
N LYS A 55 -9.16 26.72 -2.36
CA LYS A 55 -9.23 28.20 -2.29
C LYS A 55 -9.07 28.86 -0.90
N LYS A 56 -8.57 28.18 0.13
CA LYS A 56 -8.17 28.89 1.36
C LYS A 56 -6.80 28.44 1.85
N SER A 57 -5.82 29.30 1.56
CA SER A 57 -4.40 29.16 1.86
C SER A 57 -4.15 28.60 3.26
N LEU A 58 -3.69 27.36 3.32
CA LEU A 58 -2.79 26.98 4.41
C LEU A 58 -1.41 27.53 4.05
N GLY A 59 -0.65 27.93 5.06
CA GLY A 59 0.73 28.32 4.82
C GLY A 59 1.48 27.12 4.22
N LEU A 60 2.40 27.37 3.28
CA LEU A 60 3.26 26.32 2.71
C LEU A 60 3.88 25.42 3.80
N SER A 61 4.21 26.00 4.95
CA SER A 61 4.72 25.30 6.13
C SER A 61 3.79 24.20 6.65
N GLU A 62 2.48 24.46 6.77
CA GLU A 62 1.52 23.49 7.31
C GLU A 62 1.32 22.33 6.33
N VAL A 63 1.33 22.62 5.02
CA VAL A 63 1.26 21.58 3.98
C VAL A 63 2.47 20.66 4.08
N VAL A 64 3.66 21.23 4.13
CA VAL A 64 4.92 20.47 4.25
C VAL A 64 4.94 19.63 5.52
N GLU A 65 4.54 20.19 6.66
CA GLU A 65 4.49 19.48 7.94
C GLU A 65 3.55 18.26 7.89
N HIS A 66 2.34 18.42 7.34
CA HIS A 66 1.40 17.30 7.24
C HIS A 66 1.91 16.19 6.30
N SER A 67 2.45 16.55 5.14
CA SER A 67 3.00 15.57 4.20
C SER A 67 4.20 14.84 4.81
N MET A 68 5.08 15.55 5.52
CA MET A 68 6.22 14.96 6.22
C MET A 68 5.77 14.00 7.33
N ASN A 69 4.82 14.40 8.17
CA ASN A 69 4.26 13.56 9.22
C ASN A 69 3.61 12.29 8.64
N LYS A 70 2.88 12.42 7.52
CA LYS A 70 2.30 11.26 6.81
C LYS A 70 3.38 10.29 6.36
N VAL A 71 4.47 10.79 5.78
CA VAL A 71 5.61 9.96 5.34
C VAL A 71 6.26 9.26 6.53
N LEU A 72 6.52 9.97 7.62
CA LEU A 72 7.15 9.41 8.82
C LEU A 72 6.28 8.33 9.47
N VAL A 73 4.96 8.53 9.55
CA VAL A 73 4.02 7.52 10.07
C VAL A 73 4.01 6.28 9.18
N LYS A 74 3.97 6.44 7.84
CA LYS A 74 4.05 5.31 6.91
C LYS A 74 5.35 4.53 7.07
N GLN A 75 6.47 5.24 7.23
CA GLN A 75 7.77 4.64 7.44
C GLN A 75 7.83 3.88 8.78
N ALA A 76 7.31 4.46 9.86
CA ALA A 76 7.27 3.81 11.17
C ALA A 76 6.43 2.52 11.15
N LEU A 77 5.27 2.53 10.49
CA LEU A 77 4.47 1.30 10.34
C LEU A 77 5.22 0.21 9.55
N LYS A 78 5.87 0.59 8.45
CA LYS A 78 6.65 -0.34 7.63
C LYS A 78 7.84 -0.94 8.41
N GLU A 79 8.59 -0.09 9.11
CA GLU A 79 9.75 -0.51 9.90
C GLU A 79 9.33 -1.38 11.08
N SER A 80 8.22 -1.05 11.76
CA SER A 80 7.68 -1.88 12.86
C SER A 80 7.35 -3.29 12.37
N ASN A 81 6.69 -3.40 11.21
CA ASN A 81 6.36 -4.70 10.62
C ASN A 81 7.62 -5.48 10.21
N ALA A 82 8.64 -4.79 9.69
CA ALA A 82 9.91 -5.41 9.34
C ALA A 82 10.66 -5.92 10.58
N LEU A 83 10.69 -5.14 11.66
CA LEU A 83 11.28 -5.54 12.94
C LEU A 83 10.56 -6.75 13.54
N GLU A 84 9.21 -6.72 13.54
CA GLU A 84 8.39 -7.83 14.02
C GLU A 84 8.67 -9.10 13.18
N PHE A 85 8.66 -8.99 11.86
CA PHE A 85 8.99 -10.11 10.97
C PHE A 85 10.39 -10.64 11.22
N ASN A 86 11.38 -9.76 11.38
CA ASN A 86 12.78 -10.16 11.58
C ASN A 86 13.02 -10.84 12.93
N ALA A 87 12.25 -10.49 13.95
CA ALA A 87 12.29 -11.12 15.27
C ALA A 87 11.70 -12.56 15.27
N LEU A 88 10.91 -12.94 14.26
CA LEU A 88 10.31 -14.27 14.19
C LEU A 88 11.34 -15.37 13.89
N PRO A 89 11.14 -16.59 14.41
CA PRO A 89 11.89 -17.78 13.99
C PRO A 89 11.71 -18.09 12.49
N VAL A 90 12.70 -18.77 11.88
CA VAL A 90 12.70 -19.10 10.43
C VAL A 90 11.42 -19.84 10.00
N LYS A 91 10.96 -20.81 10.79
CA LYS A 91 9.73 -21.56 10.49
C LYS A 91 8.50 -20.66 10.46
N SER A 92 8.38 -19.75 11.43
CA SER A 92 7.28 -18.78 11.51
C SER A 92 7.34 -17.74 10.39
N LYS A 93 8.54 -17.32 9.98
CA LYS A 93 8.75 -16.46 8.80
C LYS A 93 8.23 -17.13 7.52
N ALA A 94 8.59 -18.39 7.30
CA ALA A 94 8.14 -19.15 6.13
C ALA A 94 6.61 -19.31 6.11
N GLN A 95 6.00 -19.56 7.26
CA GLN A 95 4.55 -19.63 7.38
C GLN A 95 3.89 -18.28 7.07
N LYS A 96 4.37 -17.18 7.66
CA LYS A 96 3.82 -15.83 7.44
C LYS A 96 3.95 -15.40 5.97
N LEU A 97 5.06 -15.75 5.30
CA LEU A 97 5.22 -15.53 3.86
C LEU A 97 4.24 -16.37 3.03
N LYS A 98 4.04 -17.63 3.38
CA LYS A 98 3.07 -18.50 2.70
C LYS A 98 1.65 -17.94 2.81
N GLU A 99 1.24 -17.52 4.00
CA GLU A 99 -0.08 -16.91 4.22
C GLU A 99 -0.25 -15.62 3.39
N GLN A 100 0.79 -14.80 3.26
CA GLN A 100 0.77 -13.60 2.42
C GLN A 100 0.66 -13.92 0.92
N ILE A 101 1.36 -14.95 0.44
CA ILE A 101 1.25 -15.43 -0.94
C ILE A 101 -0.17 -15.94 -1.20
N ASP A 102 -0.70 -16.80 -0.32
CA ASP A 102 -2.05 -17.35 -0.45
C ASP A 102 -3.12 -16.24 -0.48
N GLN A 103 -2.95 -15.17 0.30
CA GLN A 103 -3.84 -14.01 0.28
C GLN A 103 -3.74 -13.23 -1.03
N LEU A 104 -2.52 -13.04 -1.55
CA LEU A 104 -2.29 -12.35 -2.82
C LEU A 104 -2.93 -13.14 -3.98
N GLU A 105 -2.74 -14.45 -4.01
CA GLU A 105 -3.31 -15.33 -5.04
C GLU A 105 -4.84 -15.33 -5.03
N LYS A 106 -5.44 -15.19 -3.84
CA LYS A 106 -6.90 -15.08 -3.67
C LYS A 106 -7.44 -13.66 -3.93
N SER A 107 -6.57 -12.68 -4.16
CA SER A 107 -7.01 -11.31 -4.43
C SER A 107 -7.71 -11.24 -5.80
N SER A 108 -8.73 -10.38 -5.89
CA SER A 108 -9.47 -10.13 -7.13
C SER A 108 -8.54 -9.65 -8.25
N TYR A 109 -7.54 -8.86 -7.91
CA TYR A 109 -6.55 -8.33 -8.84
C TYR A 109 -5.72 -9.45 -9.48
N PHE A 110 -5.21 -10.39 -8.68
CA PHE A 110 -4.41 -11.49 -9.20
C PHE A 110 -5.26 -12.44 -10.08
N SER A 111 -6.51 -12.68 -9.70
CA SER A 111 -7.46 -13.45 -10.52
C SER A 111 -7.76 -12.77 -11.87
N GLN A 112 -7.92 -11.44 -11.88
CA GLN A 112 -8.09 -10.66 -13.11
C GLN A 112 -6.84 -10.70 -13.99
N LEU A 113 -5.66 -10.57 -13.40
CA LEU A 113 -4.38 -10.68 -14.11
C LEU A 113 -4.25 -12.03 -14.82
N LYS A 114 -4.51 -13.14 -14.12
CA LYS A 114 -4.47 -14.48 -14.71
C LYS A 114 -5.47 -14.68 -15.84
N LYS A 115 -6.66 -14.08 -15.75
CA LYS A 115 -7.64 -14.07 -16.85
C LYS A 115 -7.10 -13.33 -18.08
N GLN A 116 -6.51 -12.15 -17.88
CA GLN A 116 -5.94 -11.37 -18.97
C GLN A 116 -4.78 -12.12 -19.65
N GLU A 117 -3.90 -12.75 -18.86
CA GLU A 117 -2.82 -13.57 -19.39
C GLU A 117 -3.34 -14.76 -20.22
N ALA A 118 -4.42 -15.41 -19.79
CA ALA A 118 -5.06 -16.49 -20.54
C ALA A 118 -5.70 -15.99 -21.85
N GLU A 119 -6.42 -14.87 -21.81
CA GLU A 119 -7.01 -14.26 -23.01
C GLU A 119 -5.96 -13.78 -24.02
N GLU A 120 -4.81 -13.28 -23.55
CA GLU A 120 -3.68 -12.94 -24.43
C GLU A 120 -3.04 -14.18 -25.06
N ALA A 121 -2.89 -15.26 -24.29
CA ALA A 121 -2.38 -16.52 -24.82
C ALA A 121 -3.28 -17.10 -25.91
N GLU A 122 -4.61 -17.14 -25.69
CA GLU A 122 -5.59 -17.60 -26.69
C GLU A 122 -5.56 -16.74 -27.96
N LYS A 123 -5.39 -15.42 -27.84
CA LYS A 123 -5.25 -14.54 -29.01
C LYS A 123 -3.98 -14.84 -29.81
N ARG A 124 -2.84 -15.06 -29.13
CA ARG A 124 -1.59 -15.41 -29.81
C ARG A 124 -1.71 -16.75 -30.53
N GLU A 125 -2.28 -17.76 -29.88
CA GLU A 125 -2.52 -19.07 -30.51
C GLU A 125 -3.46 -18.95 -31.72
N PHE A 126 -4.50 -18.12 -31.63
CA PHE A 126 -5.40 -17.84 -32.75
C PHE A 126 -4.70 -17.12 -33.91
N GLU A 127 -3.88 -16.10 -33.62
CA GLU A 127 -3.10 -15.37 -34.62
C GLU A 127 -2.08 -16.27 -35.33
N GLU A 128 -1.40 -17.14 -34.58
CA GLU A 128 -0.48 -18.13 -35.11
C GLU A 128 -1.20 -19.14 -36.01
N PHE A 129 -2.35 -19.67 -35.54
CA PHE A 129 -3.20 -20.56 -36.33
C PHE A 129 -3.68 -19.89 -37.63
N TYR A 130 -4.18 -18.64 -37.54
CA TYR A 130 -4.68 -17.90 -38.70
C TYR A 130 -3.56 -17.59 -39.70
N ALA A 131 -2.39 -17.16 -39.23
CA ALA A 131 -1.22 -16.94 -40.09
C ALA A 131 -0.81 -18.23 -40.83
N GLU A 132 -0.85 -19.38 -40.14
CA GLU A 132 -0.54 -20.67 -40.77
C GLU A 132 -1.63 -21.11 -41.77
N TYR A 133 -2.91 -20.89 -41.45
CA TYR A 133 -4.03 -21.15 -42.35
C TYR A 133 -3.93 -20.32 -43.63
N VAL A 134 -3.67 -19.01 -43.53
CA VAL A 134 -3.45 -18.12 -44.68
C VAL A 134 -2.24 -18.57 -45.50
N ARG A 135 -1.15 -19.01 -44.86
CA ARG A 135 0.02 -19.54 -45.58
C ARG A 135 -0.31 -20.80 -46.39
N LYS A 136 -1.16 -21.69 -45.86
CA LYS A 136 -1.53 -22.97 -46.51
C LYS A 136 -2.64 -22.84 -47.54
N HIS A 137 -3.62 -21.96 -47.33
CA HIS A 137 -4.86 -21.88 -48.12
C HIS A 137 -5.13 -20.51 -48.75
N GLY A 138 -4.32 -19.48 -48.46
CA GLY A 138 -4.51 -18.10 -48.94
C GLY A 138 -4.09 -17.83 -50.39
N LYS A 139 -3.56 -18.83 -51.12
CA LYS A 139 -3.28 -18.72 -52.57
C LYS A 139 -4.47 -19.12 -53.46
N THR A 140 -5.65 -19.36 -52.87
CA THR A 140 -6.86 -19.82 -53.55
C THR A 140 -7.97 -18.77 -53.55
N LEU A 141 -7.60 -17.54 -53.93
CA LEU A 141 -8.50 -16.48 -54.43
C LEU A 141 -7.82 -15.84 -55.64
#